data_AF-A0A9N9TH95-F1
#
_entry.id   AF-A0A9N9TH95-F1
#
_cell.length_a   1.000
_cell.length_b   1.000
_cell.length_c   1.000
_cell.angle_alpha   90.00
_cell.angle_beta   90.00
_cell.angle_gamma   90.00
#
_symmetry.space_group_name_H-M   'P 1'
#
loop_
_entity.id
_entity.type
_entity.pdbx_description
1 polymer ?
#
loop_
_entity_poly.entity_id
_entity_poly.type
_entity_poly.pdbx_seq_one_letter_code
_entity_poly.pdbx_strand_id
1 'polypeptide(L)'
;MKRTESQIINVREIQNHDYIFELQSKFSTVQFKRLQKAEAAKKTNKSDGDGVFLEGEIKKNLYALNAPAHSHYLRTKCAYFSQHESKHDIYKYDEAKEFNAKEKFVVHYIGHSTVLIQGPGFNVLTDPIYYDLDALYYPEKTKSYPFIQFLPKIDVILISHNRRDHVDRRSLQELLEHYRTKVWPQPKVLVPMGDKKLLQTFGFIYITELDWFSRITIRVNRTIVNFVCIPALQKFSRYQINSYKSLITGWIISPEREDVIFKYTGDTRALSSSTQLAVDAVIFNEIVKKKCNIGTPEGSTNIPKIVCLEPSGPNYTRSTVESNHQSSSYSALLKFIQARNLSRISGIPIEIFLPKIKTVMVHHNKFQVGPDRFNEGVFLVKKLLNYLRLDDEELSKEHERQKQKLERNLDRVKLKELLPMSLRSVCANLPTQTSILVRAKNFVIDDLRTVEALFDMDKGKLREIMVCYLMKNTVFPMIGERFTCDELMAAGFKGCGKYAGNRQQKSDVSS
;
A
#
# COMPACT_ATOMS: atom_id res chain seq x y z
N MET A 1 -47.03 -26.43 29.75
CA MET A 1 -46.44 -27.80 29.67
C MET A 1 -46.44 -28.19 28.19
N LYS A 2 -45.36 -28.51 27.49
CA LYS A 2 -43.98 -28.90 27.83
C LYS A 2 -43.03 -28.24 26.81
N ARG A 3 -41.94 -27.64 27.29
CA ARG A 3 -40.71 -27.36 26.53
C ARG A 3 -39.60 -27.27 27.57
N THR A 4 -38.70 -28.25 27.58
CA THR A 4 -37.30 -28.16 28.00
C THR A 4 -36.71 -29.56 28.04
N GLU A 5 -35.80 -29.84 27.10
CA GLU A 5 -34.67 -30.77 27.21
C GLU A 5 -33.78 -30.43 26.00
N SER A 6 -32.81 -29.54 26.20
CA SER A 6 -31.39 -29.87 26.32
C SER A 6 -30.76 -30.33 25.01
N GLN A 7 -30.37 -29.37 24.16
CA GLN A 7 -29.25 -29.54 23.24
C GLN A 7 -28.04 -28.79 23.81
N ILE A 8 -27.25 -29.53 24.57
CA ILE A 8 -25.88 -29.19 24.93
C ILE A 8 -25.11 -29.18 23.60
N ILE A 9 -24.86 -28.01 23.04
CA ILE A 9 -23.96 -27.85 21.90
C ILE A 9 -22.54 -27.92 22.47
N ASN A 10 -21.89 -29.04 22.18
CA ASN A 10 -20.52 -29.34 22.59
C ASN A 10 -19.57 -28.32 21.94
N VAL A 11 -19.00 -27.41 22.73
CA VAL A 11 -18.12 -26.29 22.31
C VAL A 11 -16.78 -26.77 21.71
N ARG A 12 -16.59 -28.09 21.56
CA ARG A 12 -15.40 -28.70 20.94
C ARG A 12 -15.50 -28.93 19.42
N GLU A 13 -16.66 -28.71 18.79
CA GLU A 13 -16.86 -29.02 17.36
C GLU A 13 -17.14 -27.82 16.44
N ILE A 14 -17.14 -26.58 16.93
CA ILE A 14 -17.12 -25.40 16.04
C ILE A 14 -15.67 -25.05 15.69
N GLN A 15 -14.90 -26.05 15.26
CA GLN A 15 -13.80 -25.81 14.36
C GLN A 15 -14.43 -25.58 12.99
N ASN A 16 -14.42 -24.34 12.53
CA ASN A 16 -14.68 -24.00 11.13
C ASN A 16 -13.52 -24.51 10.23
N HIS A 17 -12.98 -25.69 10.56
CA HIS A 17 -11.94 -26.38 9.82
C HIS A 17 -12.48 -26.65 8.43
N ASP A 18 -13.71 -27.12 8.27
CA ASP A 18 -14.26 -27.46 6.95
C ASP A 18 -14.46 -26.25 6.04
N TYR A 19 -14.96 -25.11 6.52
CA TYR A 19 -15.12 -23.91 5.69
C TYR A 19 -13.76 -23.27 5.33
N ILE A 20 -12.80 -23.27 6.26
CA ILE A 20 -11.44 -22.77 6.03
C ILE A 20 -10.66 -23.72 5.13
N PHE A 21 -10.81 -25.04 5.27
CA PHE A 21 -10.20 -26.06 4.41
C PHE A 21 -10.88 -26.13 3.05
N GLU A 22 -12.18 -25.84 2.94
CA GLU A 22 -12.91 -25.73 1.68
C GLU A 22 -12.46 -24.47 0.91
N LEU A 23 -12.28 -23.33 1.60
CA LEU A 23 -11.68 -22.13 1.01
C LEU A 23 -10.22 -22.39 0.63
N GLN A 24 -9.40 -22.97 1.53
CA GLN A 24 -7.99 -23.30 1.28
C GLN A 24 -7.82 -24.34 0.16
N SER A 25 -8.70 -25.34 0.03
CA SER A 25 -8.67 -26.36 -1.04
C SER A 25 -9.14 -25.82 -2.39
N LYS A 26 -10.04 -24.83 -2.40
CA LYS A 26 -10.34 -24.04 -3.61
C LYS A 26 -9.14 -23.21 -4.09
N PHE A 27 -8.17 -22.90 -3.22
CA PHE A 27 -6.92 -22.23 -3.58
C PHE A 27 -5.72 -23.18 -3.75
N SER A 28 -5.77 -24.41 -3.21
CA SER A 28 -4.74 -25.45 -3.44
C SER A 28 -4.76 -26.01 -4.86
N THR A 29 -5.79 -25.69 -5.65
CA THR A 29 -5.94 -26.08 -7.05
C THR A 29 -5.37 -25.08 -8.05
N VAL A 30 -4.66 -24.04 -7.60
CA VAL A 30 -3.63 -23.40 -8.44
C VAL A 30 -2.42 -24.34 -8.51
N GLN A 31 -2.65 -25.55 -9.06
CA GLN A 31 -1.57 -26.35 -9.60
C GLN A 31 -0.95 -25.50 -10.71
N PHE A 32 0.33 -25.19 -10.56
CA PHE A 32 1.19 -24.69 -11.62
C PHE A 32 1.08 -25.63 -12.84
N LYS A 33 0.12 -25.37 -13.74
CA LYS A 33 0.22 -25.86 -15.12
C LYS A 33 1.34 -25.05 -15.75
N ARG A 34 2.54 -25.63 -15.70
CA ARG A 34 3.71 -25.24 -16.46
C ARG A 34 3.31 -25.22 -17.93
N LEU A 35 2.81 -24.09 -18.42
CA LEU A 35 2.51 -23.89 -19.83
C LEU A 35 3.83 -24.08 -20.57
N GLN A 36 3.93 -25.21 -21.28
CA GLN A 36 4.99 -25.47 -22.21
C GLN A 36 5.08 -24.30 -23.20
N LYS A 37 6.33 -23.92 -23.53
CA LYS A 37 6.67 -22.89 -24.50
C LYS A 37 5.77 -22.99 -25.74
N ALA A 38 4.98 -21.95 -25.99
CA ALA A 38 4.58 -21.65 -27.36
C ALA A 38 5.74 -20.88 -28.00
N GLU A 39 6.60 -21.59 -28.73
CA GLU A 39 7.45 -20.97 -29.75
C GLU A 39 6.54 -20.45 -30.86
N ALA A 40 6.40 -19.13 -30.97
CA ALA A 40 5.74 -18.51 -32.11
C ALA A 40 6.57 -17.32 -32.61
N ALA A 41 7.39 -17.63 -33.62
CA ALA A 41 7.81 -16.82 -34.76
C ALA A 41 8.29 -15.37 -34.52
N LYS A 42 9.62 -15.19 -34.60
CA LYS A 42 10.22 -13.94 -35.07
C LYS A 42 9.79 -13.72 -36.54
N LYS A 43 9.11 -12.60 -36.83
CA LYS A 43 9.09 -12.02 -38.18
C LYS A 43 10.03 -10.82 -38.20
N THR A 44 11.13 -10.97 -38.91
CA THR A 44 12.04 -9.89 -39.31
C THR A 44 11.58 -9.36 -40.67
N ASN A 45 11.40 -8.05 -40.81
CA ASN A 45 11.38 -7.40 -42.12
C ASN A 45 12.65 -6.56 -42.27
N LYS A 46 13.32 -6.73 -43.41
CA LYS A 46 14.47 -5.98 -43.92
C LYS A 46 14.03 -5.09 -45.09
N SER A 47 14.96 -4.23 -45.51
CA SER A 47 15.01 -3.32 -46.68
C SER A 47 14.39 -1.93 -46.48
N ASP A 48 14.89 -0.82 -47.04
CA ASP A 48 16.18 -0.40 -47.63
C ASP A 48 16.06 1.13 -47.87
N GLY A 49 17.20 1.85 -47.90
CA GLY A 49 17.37 3.12 -48.62
C GLY A 49 16.96 4.44 -47.92
N ASP A 50 17.80 5.47 -48.11
CA ASP A 50 17.64 6.90 -47.76
C ASP A 50 18.00 7.33 -46.33
N GLY A 51 19.21 6.96 -45.88
CA GLY A 51 19.75 7.27 -44.56
C GLY A 51 20.58 8.56 -44.41
N VAL A 52 20.77 9.40 -45.43
CA VAL A 52 21.81 10.46 -45.35
C VAL A 52 21.28 11.89 -45.20
N PHE A 53 19.99 12.17 -45.45
CA PHE A 53 19.41 13.49 -45.15
C PHE A 53 18.66 13.58 -43.82
N LEU A 54 18.24 12.44 -43.25
CA LEU A 54 17.46 12.41 -42.01
C LEU A 54 18.31 12.56 -40.74
N GLU A 55 19.57 12.14 -40.77
CA GLU A 55 20.44 12.18 -39.58
C GLU A 55 20.85 13.62 -39.21
N GLY A 56 20.99 14.50 -40.20
CA GLY A 56 21.26 15.93 -40.00
C GLY A 56 20.07 16.67 -39.38
N GLU A 57 18.86 16.33 -39.79
CA GLU A 57 17.61 16.92 -39.27
C GLU A 57 17.24 16.37 -37.90
N ILE A 58 17.49 15.08 -37.65
CA ILE A 58 17.34 14.44 -36.33
C ILE A 58 18.37 15.02 -35.34
N LYS A 59 19.62 15.27 -35.74
CA LYS A 59 20.61 15.94 -34.88
C LYS A 59 20.22 17.39 -34.59
N LYS A 60 19.69 18.14 -35.56
CA LYS A 60 19.19 19.51 -35.36
C LYS A 60 17.98 19.54 -34.40
N ASN A 61 17.06 18.58 -34.52
CA ASN A 61 15.90 18.43 -33.65
C ASN A 61 16.26 17.87 -32.26
N LEU A 62 17.26 16.99 -32.14
CA LEU A 62 17.81 16.52 -30.86
C LEU A 62 18.56 17.64 -30.12
N TYR A 63 19.27 18.52 -30.84
CA TYR A 63 19.86 19.73 -30.26
C TYR A 63 18.77 20.72 -29.78
N ALA A 64 17.65 20.83 -30.50
CA ALA A 64 16.50 21.62 -30.08
C ALA A 64 15.71 21.01 -28.90
N LEU A 65 15.70 19.68 -28.77
CA LEU A 65 15.13 18.93 -27.64
C LEU A 65 16.01 19.01 -26.37
N ASN A 66 17.32 19.15 -26.54
CA ASN A 66 18.27 19.45 -25.46
C ASN A 66 18.39 20.96 -25.19
N ALA A 67 17.61 21.80 -25.88
CA ALA A 67 17.57 23.23 -25.57
C ALA A 67 17.01 23.43 -24.15
N PRO A 68 17.63 24.29 -23.31
CA PRO A 68 17.22 24.54 -21.93
C PRO A 68 15.71 24.80 -21.77
N ALA A 69 15.08 25.44 -22.76
CA ALA A 69 13.66 25.76 -22.80
C ALA A 69 12.73 24.53 -22.84
N HIS A 70 13.09 23.43 -23.52
CA HIS A 70 12.28 22.20 -23.56
C HIS A 70 12.42 21.40 -22.26
N SER A 71 13.61 21.37 -21.67
CA SER A 71 13.84 20.80 -20.33
C SER A 71 13.10 21.59 -19.26
N HIS A 72 12.97 22.91 -19.44
CA HIS A 72 12.20 23.78 -18.57
C HIS A 72 10.71 23.51 -18.76
N TYR A 73 10.19 23.46 -19.99
CA TYR A 73 8.76 23.21 -20.27
C TYR A 73 8.29 21.84 -19.79
N LEU A 74 9.09 20.77 -19.97
CA LEU A 74 8.83 19.45 -19.40
C LEU A 74 8.90 19.47 -17.87
N ARG A 75 9.88 20.18 -17.29
CA ARG A 75 9.90 20.46 -15.84
C ARG A 75 8.64 21.20 -15.39
N THR A 76 8.10 22.16 -16.15
CA THR A 76 6.89 22.93 -15.81
C THR A 76 5.58 22.15 -15.99
N LYS A 77 5.52 21.18 -16.90
CA LYS A 77 4.35 20.29 -17.02
C LYS A 77 4.39 19.10 -16.06
N CYS A 78 5.59 18.63 -15.69
CA CYS A 78 5.80 17.76 -14.54
C CYS A 78 5.75 18.53 -13.21
N ALA A 79 5.82 19.87 -13.24
CA ALA A 79 5.68 20.78 -12.10
C ALA A 79 4.24 20.89 -11.57
N TYR A 80 3.38 19.88 -11.79
CA TYR A 80 2.11 19.83 -11.07
C TYR A 80 2.33 19.84 -9.55
N PHE A 81 3.54 19.45 -9.13
CA PHE A 81 4.14 19.82 -7.86
C PHE A 81 5.57 20.33 -8.12
N SER A 82 5.78 21.44 -8.83
CA SER A 82 7.03 22.19 -8.62
C SER A 82 7.02 22.54 -7.15
N GLN A 83 7.86 21.84 -6.41
CA GLN A 83 8.04 21.95 -4.98
C GLN A 83 8.61 23.33 -4.65
N HIS A 84 7.76 24.34 -4.69
CA HIS A 84 7.94 25.53 -3.86
C HIS A 84 7.47 25.24 -2.42
N GLU A 85 6.86 24.07 -2.17
CA GLU A 85 6.67 23.53 -0.83
C GLU A 85 7.98 22.89 -0.33
N SER A 86 8.30 23.18 0.92
CA SER A 86 9.56 22.81 1.57
C SER A 86 9.63 21.30 1.73
N LYS A 87 10.69 20.64 1.23
CA LYS A 87 10.99 19.21 1.53
C LYS A 87 11.08 18.91 3.04
N HIS A 88 11.09 19.93 3.90
CA HIS A 88 11.03 19.76 5.35
C HIS A 88 9.68 19.20 5.80
N ASP A 89 8.60 19.38 5.03
CA ASP A 89 7.24 18.99 5.44
C ASP A 89 6.99 17.47 5.40
N ILE A 90 7.93 16.68 4.85
CA ILE A 90 7.86 15.21 4.82
C ILE A 90 8.70 14.53 5.90
N TYR A 91 9.50 15.28 6.67
CA TYR A 91 10.32 14.77 7.76
C TYR A 91 9.79 15.23 9.11
N LYS A 92 9.88 14.35 10.10
CA LYS A 92 9.72 14.73 11.50
C LYS A 92 11.11 14.88 12.11
N TYR A 93 11.47 16.12 12.44
CA TYR A 93 12.78 16.46 13.00
C TYR A 93 12.82 16.45 14.53
N ASP A 94 11.83 15.83 15.18
CA ASP A 94 11.83 15.68 16.63
C ASP A 94 13.11 14.98 17.11
N GLU A 95 13.51 15.25 18.36
CA GLU A 95 14.68 14.63 18.97
C GLU A 95 14.66 13.10 18.80
N ALA A 96 15.82 12.54 18.44
CA ALA A 96 15.99 11.11 18.26
C ALA A 96 15.67 10.37 19.56
N LYS A 97 14.46 9.84 19.68
CA LYS A 97 14.06 8.98 20.80
C LYS A 97 14.69 7.60 20.60
N GLU A 98 15.30 7.05 21.65
CA GLU A 98 15.86 5.70 21.62
C GLU A 98 14.84 4.68 21.12
N PHE A 99 15.28 3.76 20.27
CA PHE A 99 14.50 2.66 19.70
C PHE A 99 14.24 1.56 20.74
N ASN A 100 13.62 1.91 21.87
CA ASN A 100 13.31 0.96 22.92
C ASN A 100 11.82 1.03 23.26
N ALA A 101 11.07 0.05 22.77
CA ALA A 101 9.72 -0.22 23.21
C ALA A 101 9.79 -1.10 24.47
N LYS A 102 9.77 -0.45 25.65
CA LYS A 102 9.83 -1.17 26.93
C LYS A 102 8.62 -2.09 27.10
N GLU A 103 7.42 -1.50 27.08
CA GLU A 103 6.18 -2.19 27.49
C GLU A 103 5.02 -2.05 26.49
N LYS A 104 5.13 -1.20 25.47
CA LYS A 104 4.06 -0.96 24.49
C LYS A 104 4.59 -1.09 23.08
N PHE A 105 3.72 -1.51 22.17
CA PHE A 105 4.07 -1.51 20.76
C PHE A 105 4.23 -0.10 20.21
N VAL A 106 5.26 0.06 19.39
CA VAL A 106 5.65 1.31 18.73
C VAL A 106 5.84 1.04 17.25
N VAL A 107 5.23 1.87 16.42
CA VAL A 107 5.44 1.91 14.97
C VAL A 107 6.30 3.12 14.64
N HIS A 108 7.44 2.89 13.99
CA HIS A 108 8.32 3.94 13.50
C HIS A 108 8.37 3.87 11.98
N TYR A 109 7.93 4.95 11.34
CA TYR A 109 7.96 5.10 9.89
C TYR A 109 9.33 5.59 9.41
N ILE A 110 10.14 4.69 8.85
CA ILE A 110 11.50 4.99 8.37
C ILE A 110 11.48 5.58 6.95
N GLY A 111 10.39 5.39 6.21
CA GLY A 111 10.16 5.93 4.87
C GLY A 111 9.87 4.84 3.84
N HIS A 112 9.14 5.19 2.79
CA HIS A 112 8.61 4.24 1.81
C HIS A 112 7.77 3.16 2.49
N SER A 113 8.16 1.91 2.31
CA SER A 113 7.54 0.74 2.93
C SER A 113 8.39 0.17 4.07
N THR A 114 9.45 0.90 4.47
CA THR A 114 10.29 0.54 5.62
C THR A 114 9.65 1.04 6.91
N VAL A 115 9.11 0.11 7.68
CA VAL A 115 8.47 0.36 8.96
C VAL A 115 9.09 -0.55 10.01
N LEU A 116 9.51 0.06 11.12
CA LEU A 116 9.99 -0.67 12.29
C LEU A 116 8.83 -0.78 13.29
N ILE A 117 8.40 -2.01 13.56
CA ILE A 117 7.40 -2.34 14.57
C ILE A 117 8.13 -2.94 15.76
N GLN A 118 8.12 -2.22 16.87
CA GLN A 118 8.76 -2.63 18.11
C GLN A 118 7.70 -3.03 19.12
N GLY A 119 7.97 -4.05 19.91
CA GLY A 119 7.18 -4.44 21.07
C GLY A 119 8.09 -4.93 22.20
N PRO A 120 7.52 -5.41 23.32
CA PRO A 120 8.29 -5.86 24.47
C PRO A 120 9.31 -6.94 24.11
N GLY A 121 10.58 -6.56 23.98
CA GLY A 121 11.69 -7.44 23.63
C GLY A 121 11.63 -8.04 22.21
N PHE A 122 10.92 -7.42 21.26
CA PHE A 122 10.79 -7.92 19.89
C PHE A 122 10.72 -6.79 18.85
N ASN A 123 11.54 -6.86 17.80
CA ASN A 123 11.60 -5.87 16.73
C ASN A 123 11.40 -6.50 15.35
N VAL A 124 10.43 -5.99 14.60
CA VAL A 124 10.12 -6.39 13.22
C VAL A 124 10.40 -5.24 12.27
N LEU A 125 11.07 -5.52 11.16
CA LEU A 125 11.35 -4.54 10.12
C LEU A 125 10.75 -4.98 8.78
N THR A 126 9.97 -4.11 8.14
CA THR A 126 9.39 -4.38 6.82
C THR A 126 10.27 -3.80 5.70
N ASP A 127 10.41 -4.51 4.58
CA ASP A 127 11.00 -4.04 3.30
C ASP A 127 12.11 -2.98 3.45
N PRO A 128 13.27 -3.38 4.02
CA PRO A 128 14.29 -2.43 4.47
C PRO A 128 14.99 -1.76 3.30
N ILE A 129 14.84 -0.45 3.22
CA ILE A 129 15.63 0.40 2.32
C ILE A 129 16.12 1.60 3.10
N TYR A 130 17.41 1.88 3.02
CA TYR A 130 18.06 3.01 3.68
C TYR A 130 18.64 4.03 2.71
N TYR A 131 18.97 3.59 1.50
CA TYR A 131 19.66 4.40 0.52
C TYR A 131 18.74 4.83 -0.62
N ASP A 132 19.17 5.90 -1.29
CA ASP A 132 18.63 6.25 -2.59
C ASP A 132 18.88 5.08 -3.56
N LEU A 133 17.84 4.73 -4.31
CA LEU A 133 17.94 3.72 -5.35
C LEU A 133 18.57 4.33 -6.60
N ASP A 134 18.82 3.49 -7.61
CA ASP A 134 19.39 3.89 -8.89
C ASP A 134 18.63 5.08 -9.50
N ALA A 135 19.32 6.21 -9.65
CA ALA A 135 18.76 7.48 -10.11
C ALA A 135 18.18 7.42 -11.53
N LEU A 136 18.57 6.43 -12.33
CA LEU A 136 17.97 6.18 -13.65
C LEU A 136 16.48 5.78 -13.53
N TYR A 137 16.13 5.08 -12.46
CA TYR A 137 14.77 4.59 -12.21
C TYR A 137 14.06 5.38 -11.11
N TYR A 138 14.81 6.00 -10.20
CA TYR A 138 14.33 6.72 -9.02
C TYR A 138 15.08 8.06 -8.85
N PRO A 139 14.73 9.11 -9.63
CA PRO A 139 15.50 10.35 -9.74
C PRO A 139 15.57 11.20 -8.46
N GLU A 140 14.59 11.09 -7.56
CA GLU A 140 14.55 11.88 -6.33
C GLU A 140 15.26 11.19 -5.18
N LYS A 141 15.96 11.99 -4.38
CA LYS A 141 16.72 11.55 -3.22
C LYS A 141 16.04 11.97 -1.94
N THR A 142 15.80 11.01 -1.06
CA THR A 142 15.18 11.25 0.24
C THR A 142 16.04 10.59 1.29
N LYS A 143 16.51 11.37 2.27
CA LYS A 143 17.34 10.84 3.35
C LYS A 143 16.54 9.83 4.16
N SER A 144 17.14 8.69 4.47
CA SER A 144 16.57 7.79 5.48
C SER A 144 16.67 8.42 6.86
N TYR A 145 15.65 8.18 7.70
CA TYR A 145 15.70 8.51 9.11
C TYR A 145 14.92 7.44 9.91
N PRO A 146 15.50 6.82 10.94
CA PRO A 146 16.92 6.90 11.34
C PRO A 146 17.87 6.27 10.31
N PHE A 147 19.17 6.53 10.46
CA PHE A 147 20.20 5.73 9.78
C PHE A 147 20.34 4.33 10.39
N ILE A 148 20.85 3.40 9.59
CA ILE A 148 21.02 1.99 9.95
C ILE A 148 21.76 1.77 11.28
N GLN A 149 22.71 2.65 11.60
CA GLN A 149 23.52 2.59 12.81
C GLN A 149 22.75 2.82 14.12
N PHE A 150 21.58 3.43 14.05
CA PHE A 150 20.72 3.70 15.20
C PHE A 150 19.62 2.66 15.37
N LEU A 151 19.53 1.68 14.47
CA LEU A 151 18.50 0.66 14.59
C LEU A 151 18.74 -0.23 15.80
N PRO A 152 17.67 -0.64 16.50
CA PRO A 152 17.79 -1.68 17.50
C PRO A 152 18.09 -3.01 16.81
N LYS A 153 18.47 -4.02 17.60
CA LYS A 153 18.53 -5.39 17.09
C LYS A 153 17.15 -5.80 16.56
N ILE A 154 17.05 -6.03 15.25
CA ILE A 154 15.87 -6.59 14.57
C ILE A 154 15.88 -8.11 14.75
N ASP A 155 14.72 -8.67 15.05
CA ASP A 155 14.55 -10.11 15.21
C ASP A 155 13.99 -10.75 13.94
N VAL A 156 13.09 -10.04 13.26
CA VAL A 156 12.43 -10.50 12.03
C VAL A 156 12.42 -9.40 10.97
N ILE A 157 12.88 -9.75 9.77
CA ILE A 157 12.68 -8.94 8.55
C ILE A 157 11.54 -9.56 7.75
N LEU A 158 10.57 -8.74 7.35
CA LEU A 158 9.47 -9.12 6.48
C LEU A 158 9.71 -8.54 5.09
N ILE A 159 9.75 -9.42 4.09
CA ILE A 159 9.83 -9.04 2.69
C ILE A 159 8.47 -9.25 2.02
N SER A 160 7.90 -8.23 1.40
CA SER A 160 6.62 -8.34 0.67
C SER A 160 6.80 -8.94 -0.74
N HIS A 161 7.81 -8.48 -1.48
CA HIS A 161 8.13 -8.95 -2.83
C HIS A 161 9.51 -8.44 -3.28
N ASN A 162 10.15 -9.09 -4.24
CA ASN A 162 11.54 -8.81 -4.64
C ASN A 162 11.82 -7.54 -5.47
N ARG A 163 10.88 -6.62 -5.67
CA ARG A 163 11.19 -5.39 -6.43
C ARG A 163 12.27 -4.57 -5.74
N ARG A 164 12.99 -3.76 -6.54
CA ARG A 164 14.14 -2.98 -6.06
C ARG A 164 13.77 -1.94 -5.02
N ASP A 165 12.54 -1.42 -5.08
CA ASP A 165 11.96 -0.48 -4.13
C ASP A 165 11.31 -1.15 -2.90
N HIS A 166 11.48 -2.46 -2.73
CA HIS A 166 11.14 -3.19 -1.49
C HIS A 166 12.30 -4.06 -0.99
N VAL A 167 13.24 -4.42 -1.87
CA VAL A 167 14.41 -5.24 -1.56
C VAL A 167 15.63 -4.66 -2.25
N ASP A 168 16.35 -3.81 -1.52
CA ASP A 168 17.60 -3.21 -1.96
C ASP A 168 18.81 -4.00 -1.43
N ARG A 169 19.70 -4.41 -2.35
CA ARG A 169 20.89 -5.21 -2.00
C ARG A 169 21.80 -4.46 -1.05
N ARG A 170 22.03 -3.16 -1.30
CA ARG A 170 22.96 -2.35 -0.51
C ARG A 170 22.46 -2.21 0.92
N SER A 171 21.21 -1.80 1.08
CA SER A 171 20.54 -1.65 2.38
C SER A 171 20.60 -2.93 3.21
N LEU A 172 20.38 -4.08 2.58
CA LEU A 172 20.39 -5.39 3.23
C LEU A 172 21.81 -5.88 3.60
N GLN A 173 22.80 -5.67 2.73
CA GLN A 173 24.19 -6.05 3.01
C GLN A 173 24.80 -5.18 4.11
N GLU A 174 24.51 -3.88 4.11
CA GLU A 174 24.95 -2.99 5.18
C GLU A 174 24.26 -3.31 6.51
N LEU A 175 23.02 -3.79 6.50
CA LEU A 175 22.35 -4.28 7.71
C LEU A 175 23.08 -5.50 8.27
N LEU A 176 23.45 -6.46 7.42
CA LEU A 176 24.27 -7.59 7.85
C LEU A 176 25.63 -7.15 8.42
N GLU A 177 26.25 -6.15 7.81
CA GLU A 177 27.52 -5.62 8.32
C GLU A 177 27.35 -4.95 9.68
N HIS A 178 26.29 -4.17 9.87
CA HIS A 178 25.96 -3.60 11.18
C HIS A 178 25.78 -4.68 12.25
N TYR A 179 25.15 -5.80 11.91
CA TYR A 179 24.99 -6.95 12.81
C TYR A 179 26.32 -7.60 13.16
N ARG A 180 27.25 -7.73 12.19
CA ARG A 180 28.60 -8.23 12.45
C ARG A 180 29.34 -7.31 13.41
N THR A 181 29.33 -6.01 13.14
CA THR A 181 29.98 -4.99 13.99
C THR A 181 29.43 -4.99 15.43
N LYS A 182 28.12 -5.22 15.59
CA LYS A 182 27.47 -5.29 16.91
C LYS A 182 27.51 -6.68 17.55
N VAL A 183 28.10 -7.67 16.87
CA VAL A 183 28.16 -9.08 17.30
C VAL A 183 26.75 -9.64 17.61
N TRP A 184 25.78 -9.27 16.77
CA TRP A 184 24.41 -9.77 16.87
C TRP A 184 24.16 -10.95 15.93
N PRO A 185 23.36 -11.95 16.33
CA PRO A 185 22.91 -12.98 15.41
C PRO A 185 22.03 -12.38 14.31
N GLN A 186 22.19 -12.85 13.08
CA GLN A 186 21.36 -12.39 11.95
C GLN A 186 19.86 -12.52 12.26
N PRO A 187 19.03 -11.58 11.79
CA PRO A 187 17.59 -11.68 11.95
C PRO A 187 17.04 -12.85 11.13
N LYS A 188 15.87 -13.36 11.52
CA LYS A 188 15.09 -14.25 10.65
C LYS A 188 14.49 -13.43 9.52
N VAL A 189 14.54 -13.92 8.29
CA VAL A 189 13.95 -13.25 7.13
C VAL A 189 12.77 -14.07 6.63
N LEU A 190 11.58 -13.51 6.69
CA LEU A 190 10.38 -14.10 6.11
C LEU A 190 10.17 -13.52 4.72
N VAL A 191 10.08 -14.39 3.72
CA VAL A 191 9.97 -14.01 2.31
C VAL A 191 8.82 -14.77 1.64
N PRO A 192 8.21 -14.20 0.59
CA PRO A 192 7.30 -14.96 -0.25
C PRO A 192 8.02 -16.15 -0.91
N MET A 193 7.28 -17.22 -1.17
CA MET A 193 7.78 -18.38 -1.91
C MET A 193 8.42 -17.94 -3.25
N GLY A 194 9.67 -18.34 -3.49
CA GLY A 194 10.46 -18.03 -4.68
C GLY A 194 11.60 -17.02 -4.45
N ASP A 195 11.61 -16.32 -3.32
CA ASP A 195 12.60 -15.26 -3.03
C ASP A 195 13.79 -15.71 -2.16
N LYS A 196 13.78 -16.93 -1.58
CA LYS A 196 14.88 -17.35 -0.68
C LYS A 196 16.25 -17.31 -1.32
N LYS A 197 16.38 -17.87 -2.52
CA LYS A 197 17.65 -17.91 -3.25
C LYS A 197 18.23 -16.51 -3.43
N LEU A 198 17.37 -15.53 -3.64
CA LEU A 198 17.74 -14.14 -3.83
C LEU A 198 18.37 -13.56 -2.55
N LEU A 199 17.72 -13.74 -1.41
CA LEU A 199 18.21 -13.24 -0.13
C LEU A 199 19.44 -14.01 0.36
N GLN A 200 19.59 -15.28 -0.01
CA GLN A 200 20.83 -16.04 0.20
C GLN A 200 22.01 -15.39 -0.54
N THR A 201 21.82 -14.92 -1.78
CA THR A 201 22.89 -14.20 -2.51
C THR A 201 23.33 -12.91 -1.84
N PHE A 202 22.52 -12.37 -0.91
CA PHE A 202 22.85 -11.17 -0.14
C PHE A 202 23.55 -11.48 1.19
N GLY A 203 23.69 -12.76 1.55
CA GLY A 203 24.39 -13.22 2.76
C GLY A 203 23.49 -13.60 3.93
N PHE A 204 22.17 -13.64 3.75
CA PHE A 204 21.24 -14.10 4.79
C PHE A 204 21.20 -15.62 4.86
N ILE A 205 21.28 -16.17 6.08
CA ILE A 205 21.27 -17.62 6.31
C ILE A 205 19.95 -18.12 6.93
N TYR A 206 19.28 -17.29 7.73
CA TYR A 206 18.02 -17.65 8.41
C TYR A 206 16.81 -17.17 7.62
N ILE A 207 16.53 -17.81 6.48
CA ILE A 207 15.42 -17.43 5.58
C ILE A 207 14.32 -18.49 5.58
N THR A 208 13.08 -18.05 5.79
CA THR A 208 11.88 -18.89 5.67
C THR A 208 11.00 -18.39 4.52
N GLU A 209 10.73 -19.28 3.56
CA GLU A 209 9.75 -19.06 2.50
C GLU A 209 8.36 -19.47 2.95
N LEU A 210 7.38 -18.63 2.65
CA LEU A 210 5.98 -18.88 2.99
C LEU A 210 5.09 -18.66 1.77
N ASP A 211 4.11 -19.56 1.60
CA ASP A 211 3.02 -19.42 0.64
C ASP A 211 1.86 -18.64 1.29
N TRP A 212 0.94 -18.12 0.50
CA TRP A 212 -0.23 -17.41 1.00
C TRP A 212 -1.01 -18.27 2.01
N PHE A 213 -1.50 -17.60 3.04
CA PHE A 213 -2.19 -18.16 4.20
C PHE A 213 -1.35 -19.11 5.07
N SER A 214 -0.07 -19.30 4.75
CA SER A 214 0.86 -20.02 5.62
C SER A 214 1.18 -19.19 6.87
N ARG A 215 1.17 -19.85 8.03
CA ARG A 215 1.51 -19.26 9.33
C ARG A 215 2.85 -19.77 9.83
N ILE A 216 3.64 -18.88 10.41
CA ILE A 216 4.79 -19.22 11.24
C ILE A 216 4.68 -18.52 12.60
N THR A 217 5.09 -19.23 13.65
CA THR A 217 5.15 -18.67 15.00
C THR A 217 6.61 -18.51 15.40
N ILE A 218 7.00 -17.30 15.78
CA ILE A 218 8.37 -17.00 16.21
C ILE A 218 8.34 -16.60 17.68
N ARG A 219 9.15 -17.29 18.48
CA ARG A 219 9.43 -16.94 19.86
C ARG A 219 10.78 -16.24 19.95
N VAL A 220 10.80 -15.06 20.56
CA VAL A 220 12.02 -14.33 20.94
C VAL A 220 11.89 -13.99 22.41
N ASN A 221 12.85 -14.48 23.21
CA ASN A 221 12.79 -14.37 24.65
C ASN A 221 11.45 -14.92 25.19
N ARG A 222 10.66 -14.08 25.87
CA ARG A 222 9.33 -14.42 26.41
C ARG A 222 8.17 -14.03 25.48
N THR A 223 8.47 -13.42 24.34
CA THR A 223 7.47 -12.86 23.41
C THR A 223 7.23 -13.85 22.27
N ILE A 224 5.97 -14.18 22.03
CA ILE A 224 5.53 -15.07 20.94
C ILE A 224 4.75 -14.25 19.93
N VAL A 225 5.13 -14.32 18.66
CA VAL A 225 4.49 -13.57 17.58
C VAL A 225 4.16 -14.50 16.43
N ASN A 226 2.90 -14.46 15.99
CA ASN A 226 2.43 -15.13 14.80
C ASN A 226 2.61 -14.23 13.59
N PHE A 227 3.11 -14.82 12.51
CA PHE A 227 3.19 -14.20 11.20
C PHE A 227 2.35 -15.02 10.23
N VAL A 228 1.50 -14.37 9.46
CA VAL A 228 0.73 -15.02 8.39
C VAL A 228 1.00 -14.31 7.07
N CYS A 229 1.45 -15.08 6.09
CA CYS A 229 1.65 -14.64 4.72
C CYS A 229 0.25 -14.42 4.09
N ILE A 230 -0.02 -13.25 3.49
CA ILE A 230 -1.33 -12.93 2.89
C ILE A 230 -1.20 -12.50 1.42
N PRO A 231 -2.20 -12.73 0.57
CA PRO A 231 -2.13 -12.34 -0.84
C PRO A 231 -1.94 -10.84 -1.04
N ALA A 232 -1.10 -10.51 -2.01
CA ALA A 232 -0.95 -9.18 -2.59
C ALA A 232 -0.78 -9.31 -4.11
N LEU A 233 -1.21 -8.29 -4.86
CA LEU A 233 -1.25 -8.31 -6.32
C LEU A 233 -0.37 -7.21 -6.91
N GLN A 234 0.59 -7.59 -7.75
CA GLN A 234 1.43 -6.65 -8.48
C GLN A 234 1.91 -7.29 -9.79
N LYS A 235 2.13 -6.48 -10.83
CA LYS A 235 2.40 -6.99 -12.19
C LYS A 235 3.89 -7.23 -12.49
N PHE A 236 4.78 -6.72 -11.65
CA PHE A 236 6.21 -6.71 -11.93
C PHE A 236 7.05 -7.17 -10.73
N SER A 237 8.00 -8.06 -10.98
CA SER A 237 9.03 -8.50 -10.03
C SER A 237 10.38 -7.84 -10.35
N ARG A 238 11.43 -8.18 -9.61
CA ARG A 238 12.81 -7.63 -9.73
C ARG A 238 13.35 -7.49 -11.15
N TYR A 239 12.94 -8.37 -12.06
CA TYR A 239 13.29 -8.32 -13.48
C TYR A 239 11.99 -8.42 -14.27
N GLN A 240 11.71 -7.48 -15.17
CA GLN A 240 10.47 -7.41 -15.97
C GLN A 240 10.17 -8.68 -16.79
N ILE A 241 11.11 -9.64 -16.85
CA ILE A 241 11.04 -10.94 -17.55
C ILE A 241 10.79 -12.12 -16.57
N ASN A 242 10.89 -11.90 -15.25
CA ASN A 242 10.75 -12.92 -14.19
C ASN A 242 9.47 -12.71 -13.33
N SER A 243 8.43 -12.07 -13.87
CA SER A 243 7.20 -11.67 -13.15
C SER A 243 6.41 -12.81 -12.48
N TYR A 244 6.79 -14.09 -12.69
CA TYR A 244 6.10 -15.25 -12.15
C TYR A 244 7.02 -16.25 -11.41
N LYS A 245 8.25 -15.85 -11.05
CA LYS A 245 9.20 -16.73 -10.33
C LYS A 245 9.10 -16.66 -8.80
N SER A 246 8.34 -15.68 -8.29
CA SER A 246 8.17 -15.41 -6.85
C SER A 246 6.76 -14.92 -6.58
N LEU A 247 6.21 -15.26 -5.43
CA LEU A 247 4.96 -14.68 -4.95
C LEU A 247 5.15 -13.21 -4.56
N ILE A 248 4.02 -12.49 -4.51
CA ILE A 248 3.91 -11.15 -3.94
C ILE A 248 2.98 -11.28 -2.74
N THR A 249 3.36 -10.74 -1.58
CA THR A 249 2.63 -10.98 -0.34
C THR A 249 2.57 -9.76 0.57
N GLY A 250 1.55 -9.71 1.42
CA GLY A 250 1.56 -8.95 2.66
C GLY A 250 1.77 -9.87 3.87
N TRP A 251 1.76 -9.28 5.06
CA TRP A 251 2.00 -9.96 6.32
C TRP A 251 0.98 -9.54 7.37
N ILE A 252 0.40 -10.51 8.08
CA ILE A 252 -0.26 -10.28 9.37
C ILE A 252 0.76 -10.56 10.47
N ILE A 253 0.87 -9.66 11.44
CA ILE A 253 1.76 -9.75 12.60
C ILE A 253 0.88 -9.69 13.84
N SER A 254 0.86 -10.79 14.60
CA SER A 254 -0.09 -11.01 15.70
C SER A 254 0.67 -11.50 16.94
N PRO A 255 1.11 -10.59 17.83
CA PRO A 255 1.77 -10.96 19.09
C PRO A 255 0.78 -11.61 20.05
N GLU A 256 1.12 -12.74 20.67
CA GLU A 256 0.14 -13.62 21.31
C GLU A 256 -0.59 -13.00 22.52
N ARG A 257 0.09 -12.16 23.29
CA ARG A 257 -0.39 -11.62 24.58
C ARG A 257 -0.76 -10.14 24.54
N GLU A 258 -0.86 -9.57 23.35
CA GLU A 258 -0.95 -8.12 23.15
C GLU A 258 -2.23 -7.78 22.40
N ASP A 259 -2.89 -6.70 22.78
CA ASP A 259 -4.19 -6.29 22.22
C ASP A 259 -4.04 -5.54 20.88
N VAL A 260 -3.20 -6.07 19.99
CA VAL A 260 -2.91 -5.50 18.67
C VAL A 260 -2.64 -6.56 17.60
N ILE A 261 -3.11 -6.29 16.39
CA ILE A 261 -2.79 -7.01 15.15
C ILE A 261 -2.29 -5.99 14.14
N PHE A 262 -1.18 -6.25 13.48
CA PHE A 262 -0.72 -5.45 12.35
C PHE A 262 -0.98 -6.19 11.04
N LYS A 263 -1.41 -5.46 10.01
CA LYS A 263 -1.53 -5.94 8.63
C LYS A 263 -0.65 -5.06 7.76
N TYR A 264 0.39 -5.62 7.19
CA TYR A 264 1.30 -4.95 6.26
C TYR A 264 1.08 -5.48 4.85
N THR A 265 0.61 -4.67 3.91
CA THR A 265 0.24 -5.16 2.57
C THR A 265 1.32 -5.00 1.51
N GLY A 266 2.47 -4.42 1.87
CA GLY A 266 3.54 -4.13 0.90
C GLY A 266 3.08 -3.13 -0.16
N ASP A 267 3.33 -3.46 -1.42
CA ASP A 267 2.76 -2.73 -2.57
C ASP A 267 1.85 -3.67 -3.37
N THR A 268 0.55 -3.40 -3.27
CA THR A 268 -0.50 -4.24 -3.85
C THR A 268 -1.49 -3.38 -4.63
N ARG A 269 -2.17 -4.00 -5.59
CA ARG A 269 -3.47 -3.55 -6.10
C ARG A 269 -4.60 -3.89 -5.15
N ALA A 270 -5.76 -3.30 -5.42
CA ALA A 270 -7.04 -3.78 -4.90
C ALA A 270 -7.19 -5.29 -5.17
N LEU A 271 -7.48 -6.03 -4.11
CA LEU A 271 -7.79 -7.45 -4.16
C LEU A 271 -9.24 -7.64 -4.61
N SER A 272 -9.57 -8.82 -5.15
CA SER A 272 -10.97 -9.19 -5.36
C SER A 272 -11.70 -9.27 -4.01
N SER A 273 -13.03 -9.09 -4.02
CA SER A 273 -13.84 -9.18 -2.80
C SER A 273 -13.69 -10.51 -2.07
N SER A 274 -13.53 -11.62 -2.79
CA SER A 274 -13.31 -12.95 -2.21
C SER A 274 -11.93 -13.08 -1.55
N THR A 275 -10.88 -12.58 -2.19
CA THR A 275 -9.53 -12.60 -1.63
C THR A 275 -9.41 -11.67 -0.42
N GLN A 276 -10.03 -10.48 -0.48
CA GLN A 276 -10.09 -9.58 0.67
C GLN A 276 -10.84 -10.21 1.85
N LEU A 277 -11.96 -10.89 1.59
CA LEU A 277 -12.70 -11.64 2.62
C LEU A 277 -11.84 -12.75 3.26
N ALA A 278 -11.05 -13.47 2.49
CA ALA A 278 -10.13 -14.49 3.00
C ALA A 278 -9.05 -13.88 3.92
N VAL A 279 -8.47 -12.74 3.54
CA VAL A 279 -7.52 -11.99 4.40
C VAL A 279 -8.19 -11.59 5.71
N ASP A 280 -9.42 -11.07 5.65
CA ASP A 280 -10.15 -10.65 6.84
C ASP A 280 -10.55 -11.83 7.73
N ALA A 281 -10.82 -13.01 7.16
CA ALA A 281 -11.03 -14.25 7.91
C ALA A 281 -9.77 -14.69 8.67
N VAL A 282 -8.57 -14.51 8.11
CA VAL A 282 -7.32 -14.76 8.83
C VAL A 282 -7.17 -13.81 10.01
N ILE A 283 -7.48 -12.53 9.83
CA ILE A 283 -7.47 -11.54 10.92
C ILE A 283 -8.45 -11.96 12.01
N PHE A 284 -9.66 -12.39 11.65
CA PHE A 284 -10.65 -12.86 12.61
C PHE A 284 -10.17 -14.10 13.39
N ASN A 285 -9.51 -15.06 12.72
CA ASN A 285 -8.93 -16.21 13.39
C ASN A 285 -7.87 -15.79 14.43
N GLU A 286 -7.06 -14.79 14.13
CA GLU A 286 -6.10 -14.23 15.11
C GLU A 286 -6.79 -13.48 16.26
N ILE A 287 -7.93 -12.81 16.01
CA ILE A 287 -8.76 -12.21 17.07
C ILE A 287 -9.27 -13.31 18.02
N VAL A 288 -9.82 -14.39 17.50
CA VAL A 288 -10.35 -15.51 18.30
C VAL A 288 -9.26 -16.13 19.17
N LYS A 289 -8.08 -16.42 18.59
CA LYS A 289 -6.95 -16.97 19.36
C LYS A 289 -6.49 -16.05 20.48
N LYS A 290 -6.39 -14.75 20.20
CA LYS A 290 -6.03 -13.76 21.24
C LYS A 290 -7.04 -13.75 22.38
N LYS A 291 -8.34 -13.81 22.07
CA LYS A 291 -9.39 -13.91 23.10
C LYS A 291 -9.21 -15.13 24.00
N CYS A 292 -8.92 -16.30 23.41
CA CYS A 292 -8.61 -17.51 24.16
C CYS A 292 -7.37 -17.34 25.06
N ASN A 293 -6.32 -16.71 24.52
CA ASN A 293 -5.04 -16.56 25.23
C ASN A 293 -5.06 -15.51 26.34
N ILE A 294 -5.90 -14.48 26.21
CA ILE A 294 -6.05 -13.38 27.19
C ILE A 294 -7.13 -13.72 28.24
N GLY A 295 -7.91 -14.78 28.04
CA GLY A 295 -8.96 -15.20 28.96
C GLY A 295 -10.17 -14.26 28.97
N THR A 296 -10.47 -13.62 27.84
CA THR A 296 -11.67 -12.78 27.72
C THR A 296 -12.96 -13.61 27.89
N PRO A 297 -13.98 -13.15 28.65
CA PRO A 297 -15.24 -13.87 28.84
C PRO A 297 -15.94 -14.20 27.51
N GLU A 298 -16.64 -15.34 27.45
CA GLU A 298 -17.53 -15.67 26.34
C GLU A 298 -18.57 -14.55 26.13
N GLY A 299 -18.74 -14.13 24.88
CA GLY A 299 -19.61 -12.99 24.53
C GLY A 299 -18.96 -11.60 24.63
N SER A 300 -17.69 -11.50 25.06
CA SER A 300 -16.98 -10.20 25.08
C SER A 300 -16.84 -9.62 23.67
N THR A 301 -17.27 -8.37 23.50
CA THR A 301 -17.08 -7.56 22.28
C THR A 301 -15.69 -6.91 22.21
N ASN A 302 -14.78 -7.23 23.14
CA ASN A 302 -13.45 -6.64 23.11
C ASN A 302 -12.67 -7.15 21.88
N ILE A 303 -12.37 -6.25 20.96
CA ILE A 303 -11.63 -6.51 19.73
C ILE A 303 -10.27 -5.82 19.84
N PRO A 304 -9.16 -6.51 19.48
CA PRO A 304 -7.84 -5.91 19.50
C PRO A 304 -7.73 -4.77 18.50
N LYS A 305 -6.77 -3.88 18.73
CA LYS A 305 -6.44 -2.83 17.75
C LYS A 305 -5.93 -3.47 16.46
N ILE A 306 -6.45 -3.07 15.31
CA ILE A 306 -6.02 -3.57 14.00
C ILE A 306 -5.34 -2.43 13.26
N VAL A 307 -4.01 -2.50 13.11
CA VAL A 307 -3.22 -1.47 12.44
C VAL A 307 -2.86 -1.94 11.03
N CYS A 308 -3.50 -1.37 10.03
CA CYS A 308 -3.27 -1.67 8.61
C CYS A 308 -2.27 -0.67 8.02
N LEU A 309 -1.07 -1.14 7.73
CA LEU A 309 -0.04 -0.46 6.95
C LEU A 309 -0.32 -0.70 5.46
N GLU A 310 -0.97 0.27 4.80
CA GLU A 310 -1.48 0.15 3.44
C GLU A 310 -0.74 1.09 2.47
N PRO A 311 -0.42 0.66 1.23
CA PRO A 311 0.29 1.52 0.30
C PRO A 311 -0.55 2.73 -0.09
N SER A 312 0.06 3.90 -0.01
CA SER A 312 -0.34 5.08 -0.79
C SER A 312 0.36 5.00 -2.14
N GLY A 313 -0.35 4.45 -3.13
CA GLY A 313 0.22 4.26 -4.46
C GLY A 313 0.44 5.56 -5.24
N PRO A 314 1.20 5.50 -6.34
CA PRO A 314 1.06 6.46 -7.44
C PRO A 314 -0.26 6.17 -8.18
N ASN A 315 -1.13 7.17 -8.37
CA ASN A 315 -2.53 6.96 -8.78
C ASN A 315 -2.74 7.06 -10.30
N TYR A 316 -1.70 6.68 -11.06
CA TYR A 316 -1.69 6.77 -12.51
C TYR A 316 -2.15 5.47 -13.15
N THR A 317 -3.41 5.41 -13.57
CA THR A 317 -3.83 4.45 -14.58
C THR A 317 -3.56 5.02 -15.97
N ARG A 318 -2.78 4.30 -16.78
CA ARG A 318 -2.89 4.44 -18.24
C ARG A 318 -4.18 3.72 -18.63
N SER A 319 -5.05 4.32 -19.42
CA SER A 319 -6.35 3.73 -19.81
C SER A 319 -6.23 2.33 -20.44
N THR A 320 -5.04 1.97 -20.93
CA THR A 320 -4.73 0.68 -21.56
C THR A 320 -4.03 -0.31 -20.63
N VAL A 321 -3.77 0.04 -19.37
CA VAL A 321 -3.09 -0.83 -18.39
C VAL A 321 -3.81 -0.75 -17.05
N GLU A 322 -4.41 -1.87 -16.70
CA GLU A 322 -4.93 -2.19 -15.37
C GLU A 322 -3.93 -1.76 -14.27
N SER A 323 -4.35 -0.91 -13.31
CA SER A 323 -3.46 -0.26 -12.33
C SER A 323 -2.54 -1.26 -11.65
N ASN A 324 -1.24 -1.03 -11.48
CA ASN A 324 -0.39 -1.97 -10.73
C ASN A 324 -0.33 -1.67 -9.22
N HIS A 325 -1.04 -0.63 -8.78
CA HIS A 325 -1.04 -0.14 -7.42
C HIS A 325 -2.47 0.15 -6.97
N GLN A 326 -2.70 -0.04 -5.68
CA GLN A 326 -3.86 0.45 -4.98
C GLN A 326 -3.72 1.95 -4.78
N SER A 327 -4.83 2.67 -4.93
CA SER A 327 -4.84 4.10 -4.75
C SER A 327 -4.87 4.50 -3.28
N SER A 328 -4.51 5.75 -3.01
CA SER A 328 -4.64 6.30 -1.66
C SER A 328 -6.10 6.39 -1.18
N SER A 329 -7.05 6.67 -2.08
CA SER A 329 -8.49 6.68 -1.73
C SER A 329 -9.01 5.29 -1.39
N TYR A 330 -8.68 4.27 -2.20
CA TYR A 330 -9.08 2.89 -1.94
C TYR A 330 -8.41 2.36 -0.67
N SER A 331 -7.13 2.63 -0.43
CA SER A 331 -6.44 2.30 0.83
C SER A 331 -7.13 2.91 2.04
N ALA A 332 -7.63 4.14 1.93
CA ALA A 332 -8.39 4.77 3.00
C ALA A 332 -9.76 4.09 3.19
N LEU A 333 -10.43 3.69 2.12
CA LEU A 333 -11.75 3.03 2.17
C LEU A 333 -11.70 1.55 2.56
N LEU A 334 -10.55 0.88 2.40
CA LEU A 334 -10.39 -0.56 2.65
C LEU A 334 -10.79 -0.97 4.07
N LYS A 335 -10.66 -0.06 5.04
CA LYS A 335 -11.09 -0.29 6.43
C LYS A 335 -12.60 -0.58 6.54
N PHE A 336 -13.44 0.04 5.71
CA PHE A 336 -14.89 -0.19 5.74
C PHE A 336 -15.21 -1.57 5.19
N ILE A 337 -14.54 -1.98 4.11
CA ILE A 337 -14.61 -3.33 3.57
C ILE A 337 -14.20 -4.35 4.65
N GLN A 338 -13.08 -4.10 5.32
CA GLN A 338 -12.58 -4.96 6.38
C GLN A 338 -13.54 -5.04 7.58
N ALA A 339 -14.04 -3.90 8.07
CA ALA A 339 -14.99 -3.85 9.18
C ALA A 339 -16.28 -4.62 8.83
N ARG A 340 -16.80 -4.43 7.61
CA ARG A 340 -17.95 -5.17 7.08
C ARG A 340 -17.68 -6.66 7.02
N ASN A 341 -16.54 -7.07 6.47
CA ASN A 341 -16.19 -8.49 6.33
C ASN A 341 -16.04 -9.15 7.70
N LEU A 342 -15.34 -8.50 8.63
CA LEU A 342 -15.20 -8.99 10.01
C LEU A 342 -16.56 -9.07 10.72
N SER A 343 -17.44 -8.08 10.52
CA SER A 343 -18.81 -8.11 11.04
C SER A 343 -19.60 -9.30 10.49
N ARG A 344 -19.55 -9.54 9.18
CA ARG A 344 -20.21 -10.68 8.53
C ARG A 344 -19.67 -12.03 9.00
N ILE A 345 -18.37 -12.15 9.20
CA ILE A 345 -17.73 -13.40 9.65
C ILE A 345 -18.07 -13.68 11.11
N SER A 346 -18.08 -12.65 11.96
CA SER A 346 -18.18 -12.81 13.41
C SER A 346 -19.59 -12.71 13.97
N GLY A 347 -20.53 -12.12 13.23
CA GLY A 347 -21.84 -11.70 13.74
C GLY A 347 -21.79 -10.47 14.67
N ILE A 348 -20.60 -9.90 14.92
CA ILE A 348 -20.44 -8.71 15.76
C ILE A 348 -20.79 -7.45 14.93
N PRO A 349 -21.52 -6.46 15.47
CA PRO A 349 -21.86 -5.25 14.74
C PRO A 349 -20.63 -4.48 14.20
N ILE A 350 -20.78 -3.90 13.01
CA ILE A 350 -19.70 -3.18 12.31
C ILE A 350 -19.16 -2.00 13.13
N GLU A 351 -20.02 -1.38 13.94
CA GLU A 351 -19.72 -0.24 14.81
C GLU A 351 -18.67 -0.58 15.86
N ILE A 352 -18.49 -1.87 16.20
CA ILE A 352 -17.47 -2.31 17.15
C ILE A 352 -16.10 -2.42 16.47
N PHE A 353 -16.07 -2.75 15.17
CA PHE A 353 -14.82 -2.88 14.39
C PHE A 353 -14.27 -1.53 13.90
N LEU A 354 -15.13 -0.64 13.44
CA LEU A 354 -14.73 0.66 12.86
C LEU A 354 -13.76 1.49 13.73
N PRO A 355 -13.96 1.63 15.06
CA PRO A 355 -13.02 2.36 15.91
C PRO A 355 -11.71 1.60 16.19
N LYS A 356 -11.68 0.29 15.94
CA LYS A 356 -10.52 -0.58 16.21
C LYS A 356 -9.57 -0.69 15.03
N ILE A 357 -10.02 -0.38 13.81
CA ILE A 357 -9.21 -0.46 12.59
C ILE A 357 -8.58 0.89 12.26
N LYS A 358 -7.26 0.92 12.17
CA LYS A 358 -6.45 2.07 11.77
C LYS A 358 -5.80 1.83 10.42
N THR A 359 -5.84 2.82 9.53
CA THR A 359 -5.09 2.82 8.27
C THR A 359 -3.92 3.77 8.40
N VAL A 360 -2.71 3.24 8.26
CA VAL A 360 -1.46 4.00 8.17
C VAL A 360 -0.97 3.88 6.74
N MET A 361 -0.86 5.00 6.06
CA MET A 361 -0.34 5.02 4.70
C MET A 361 1.16 4.73 4.72
N VAL A 362 1.61 3.89 3.81
CA VAL A 362 3.04 3.60 3.55
C VAL A 362 3.32 3.74 2.06
N HIS A 363 4.52 3.35 1.59
CA HIS A 363 4.91 3.36 0.17
C HIS A 363 4.98 4.76 -0.49
N HIS A 364 5.12 5.80 0.34
CA HIS A 364 5.39 7.21 -0.02
C HIS A 364 6.73 7.70 0.57
N ASN A 365 7.12 8.97 0.36
CA ASN A 365 8.24 9.58 1.11
C ASN A 365 9.63 8.92 0.95
N LYS A 366 10.00 8.37 -0.23
CA LYS A 366 11.42 8.02 -0.47
C LYS A 366 11.86 7.98 -1.92
N PHE A 367 11.01 7.43 -2.79
CA PHE A 367 11.33 7.27 -4.20
C PHE A 367 10.34 8.02 -5.08
N GLN A 368 10.87 8.84 -5.98
CA GLN A 368 10.03 9.50 -6.98
C GLN A 368 9.93 8.60 -8.21
N VAL A 369 8.77 7.97 -8.39
CA VAL A 369 8.34 7.41 -9.67
C VAL A 369 7.03 8.12 -10.01
N GLY A 370 7.12 9.38 -10.44
CA GLY A 370 5.99 10.32 -10.55
C GLY A 370 6.06 11.45 -9.52
N PRO A 371 5.19 12.47 -9.58
CA PRO A 371 5.21 13.57 -8.62
C PRO A 371 5.02 13.10 -7.17
N ASP A 372 5.34 13.99 -6.23
CA ASP A 372 5.33 13.77 -4.78
C ASP A 372 4.17 12.88 -4.26
N ARG A 373 4.48 11.61 -3.98
CA ARG A 373 3.49 10.59 -3.59
C ARG A 373 2.78 10.91 -2.29
N PHE A 374 3.44 11.60 -1.36
CA PHE A 374 2.82 11.97 -0.09
C PHE A 374 1.75 13.03 -0.31
N ASN A 375 2.12 14.13 -0.97
CA ASN A 375 1.19 15.22 -1.27
C ASN A 375 0.06 14.77 -2.22
N GLU A 376 0.36 13.88 -3.17
CA GLU A 376 -0.65 13.24 -4.02
C GLU A 376 -1.65 12.42 -3.19
N GLY A 377 -1.16 11.55 -2.29
CA GLY A 377 -2.02 10.73 -1.44
C GLY A 377 -2.90 11.57 -0.51
N VAL A 378 -2.33 12.61 0.10
CA VAL A 378 -3.06 13.59 0.93
C VAL A 378 -4.12 14.32 0.10
N PHE A 379 -3.79 14.74 -1.12
CA PHE A 379 -4.74 15.40 -2.03
C PHE A 379 -5.92 14.49 -2.38
N LEU A 380 -5.68 13.21 -2.65
CA LEU A 380 -6.75 12.27 -3.01
C LEU A 380 -7.66 11.95 -1.84
N VAL A 381 -7.12 11.78 -0.63
CA VAL A 381 -7.96 11.60 0.56
C VAL A 381 -8.77 12.87 0.85
N LYS A 382 -8.21 14.08 0.68
CA LYS A 382 -8.98 15.33 0.73
C LYS A 382 -10.07 15.38 -0.33
N LYS A 383 -9.83 14.88 -1.53
CA LYS A 383 -10.85 14.81 -2.59
C LYS A 383 -11.95 13.81 -2.28
N LEU A 384 -11.60 12.63 -1.78
CA LEU A 384 -12.55 11.65 -1.28
C LEU A 384 -13.47 12.27 -0.22
N LEU A 385 -12.89 12.97 0.78
CA LEU A 385 -13.66 13.67 1.81
C LEU A 385 -14.62 14.73 1.26
N ASN A 386 -14.25 15.41 0.16
CA ASN A 386 -15.16 16.35 -0.51
C ASN A 386 -16.29 15.63 -1.24
N TYR A 387 -16.00 14.53 -1.93
CA TYR A 387 -17.01 13.76 -2.66
C TYR A 387 -18.00 13.05 -1.75
N LEU A 388 -17.56 12.62 -0.56
CA LEU A 388 -18.45 12.07 0.47
C LEU A 388 -19.48 13.08 0.99
N ARG A 389 -19.30 14.37 0.74
CA ARG A 389 -20.25 15.43 1.14
C ARG A 389 -21.25 15.78 0.04
N LEU A 390 -21.05 15.25 -1.17
CA LEU A 390 -21.96 15.48 -2.29
C LEU A 390 -23.13 14.50 -2.22
N ASP A 391 -24.30 14.95 -2.67
CA ASP A 391 -25.43 14.05 -2.91
C ASP A 391 -25.20 13.19 -4.17
N ASP A 392 -26.10 12.23 -4.42
CA ASP A 392 -25.99 11.31 -5.55
C ASP A 392 -26.09 12.01 -6.92
N GLU A 393 -26.85 13.11 -7.01
CA GLU A 393 -27.03 13.86 -8.26
C GLU A 393 -25.78 14.70 -8.57
N GLU A 394 -25.27 15.43 -7.58
CA GLU A 394 -24.03 16.20 -7.64
C GLU A 394 -22.83 15.31 -7.95
N LEU A 395 -22.70 14.18 -7.27
CA LEU A 395 -21.63 13.21 -7.49
C LEU A 395 -21.69 12.64 -8.91
N SER A 396 -22.90 12.36 -9.42
CA SER A 396 -23.09 11.85 -10.77
C SER A 396 -22.80 12.90 -11.84
N LYS A 397 -23.22 14.16 -11.63
CA LYS A 397 -22.85 15.29 -12.50
C LYS A 397 -21.34 15.49 -12.54
N GLU A 398 -20.66 15.40 -11.40
CA GLU A 398 -19.20 15.54 -11.33
C GLU A 398 -18.48 14.37 -12.02
N HIS A 399 -18.98 13.14 -11.83
CA HIS A 399 -18.46 11.94 -12.52
C HIS A 399 -18.58 12.08 -14.03
N GLU A 400 -19.75 12.46 -14.53
CA GLU A 400 -20.01 12.64 -15.95
C GLU A 400 -19.15 13.78 -16.54
N ARG A 401 -19.01 14.91 -15.81
CA ARG A 401 -18.10 16.00 -16.19
C ARG A 401 -16.65 15.52 -16.31
N GLN A 402 -16.20 14.65 -15.42
CA GLN A 402 -14.85 14.10 -15.44
C GLN A 402 -14.66 13.09 -16.57
N LYS A 403 -15.66 12.24 -16.82
CA LYS A 403 -15.69 11.30 -17.94
C LYS A 403 -15.66 12.02 -19.29
N GLN A 404 -16.50 13.03 -19.50
CA GLN A 404 -16.48 13.86 -20.71
C GLN A 404 -15.14 14.57 -20.92
N LYS A 405 -14.53 15.09 -19.84
CA LYS A 405 -13.18 15.66 -19.91
C LYS A 405 -12.13 14.60 -20.26
N LEU A 406 -12.27 13.37 -19.78
CA LEU A 406 -11.37 12.28 -20.14
C LEU A 406 -11.54 11.90 -21.63
N GLU A 407 -12.77 11.75 -22.09
CA GLU A 407 -13.14 11.40 -23.48
C GLU A 407 -12.70 12.45 -24.49
N ARG A 408 -12.96 13.74 -24.25
CA ARG A 408 -12.46 14.85 -25.10
C ARG A 408 -10.94 14.89 -25.21
N ASN A 409 -10.25 14.27 -24.26
CA ASN A 409 -8.80 14.23 -24.21
C ASN A 409 -8.20 12.87 -24.67
N LEU A 410 -9.04 11.89 -24.99
CA LEU A 410 -8.65 10.55 -25.49
C LEU A 410 -8.39 10.54 -27.01
N ASP A 411 -8.61 11.64 -27.74
CA ASP A 411 -8.38 11.74 -29.19
C ASP A 411 -6.94 11.42 -29.64
N ARG A 412 -5.96 11.48 -28.73
CA ARG A 412 -4.59 11.02 -29.03
C ARG A 412 -4.37 9.52 -29.05
N VAL A 413 -5.19 8.74 -28.35
CA VAL A 413 -5.10 7.28 -28.41
C VAL A 413 -5.56 6.81 -29.77
N LYS A 414 -6.67 7.38 -30.26
CA LYS A 414 -7.13 7.24 -31.65
C LYS A 414 -6.06 7.71 -32.64
N LEU A 415 -5.45 8.89 -32.43
CA LEU A 415 -4.36 9.38 -33.28
C LEU A 415 -3.16 8.42 -33.34
N LYS A 416 -2.80 7.79 -32.22
CA LYS A 416 -1.68 6.82 -32.14
C LYS A 416 -2.01 5.48 -32.81
N GLU A 417 -3.26 5.06 -32.79
CA GLU A 417 -3.76 3.85 -33.46
C GLU A 417 -3.82 4.04 -34.98
N LEU A 418 -4.17 5.25 -35.43
CA LEU A 418 -4.22 5.65 -36.84
C LEU A 418 -2.84 5.94 -37.47
N LEU A 419 -1.78 6.06 -36.67
CA LEU A 419 -0.43 6.40 -37.14
C LEU A 419 0.50 5.18 -37.27
N PRO A 420 1.38 5.16 -38.30
CA PRO A 420 2.43 4.16 -38.48
C PRO A 420 3.34 4.03 -37.25
N MET A 421 3.88 2.83 -37.02
CA MET A 421 4.66 2.50 -35.81
C MET A 421 5.86 3.43 -35.59
N SER A 422 6.50 3.88 -36.69
CA SER A 422 7.63 4.82 -36.70
C SER A 422 7.27 6.22 -36.17
N LEU A 423 6.01 6.65 -36.26
CA LEU A 423 5.55 7.98 -35.85
C LEU A 423 4.89 8.00 -34.46
N ARG A 424 4.74 6.83 -33.84
CA ARG A 424 4.14 6.71 -32.50
C ARG A 424 5.00 7.32 -31.39
N SER A 425 6.31 7.35 -31.56
CA SER A 425 7.25 8.02 -30.65
C SER A 425 7.13 9.55 -30.70
N VAL A 426 6.86 10.10 -31.89
CA VAL A 426 6.62 11.54 -32.10
C VAL A 426 5.31 11.97 -31.44
N CYS A 427 4.24 11.19 -31.60
CA CYS A 427 2.97 11.44 -30.91
C CYS A 427 3.04 11.29 -29.38
N ALA A 428 3.97 10.48 -28.87
CA ALA A 428 4.23 10.38 -27.44
C ALA A 428 4.88 11.66 -26.87
N ASN A 429 5.54 12.45 -27.72
CA ASN A 429 6.21 13.70 -27.34
C ASN A 429 5.32 14.95 -27.49
N LEU A 430 4.15 14.84 -28.14
CA LEU A 430 3.20 15.95 -28.18
C LEU A 430 2.67 16.24 -26.75
N PRO A 431 2.34 17.49 -26.38
CA PRO A 431 1.87 17.82 -25.03
C PRO A 431 0.40 17.42 -24.80
N THR A 432 0.07 16.51 -23.87
CA THR A 432 -1.34 16.14 -23.60
C THR A 432 -2.14 17.36 -23.10
N GLN A 433 -3.41 17.46 -23.50
CA GLN A 433 -4.40 18.35 -22.86
C GLN A 433 -5.26 17.64 -21.79
N THR A 434 -5.04 16.35 -21.49
CA THR A 434 -5.49 15.76 -20.22
C THR A 434 -4.43 16.00 -19.15
N SER A 435 -4.78 16.74 -18.10
CA SER A 435 -3.95 16.74 -16.90
C SER A 435 -4.14 15.42 -16.16
N ILE A 436 -3.03 14.86 -15.67
CA ILE A 436 -2.95 13.74 -14.73
C ILE A 436 -4.05 13.79 -13.64
N LEU A 437 -4.34 15.00 -13.18
CA LEU A 437 -5.42 15.32 -12.25
C LEU A 437 -6.81 14.82 -12.64
N VAL A 438 -7.19 14.96 -13.91
CA VAL A 438 -8.54 14.59 -14.36
C VAL A 438 -8.71 13.08 -14.22
N ARG A 439 -7.65 12.31 -14.51
CA ARG A 439 -7.63 10.86 -14.31
C ARG A 439 -7.67 10.49 -12.82
N ALA A 440 -6.83 11.14 -12.02
CA ALA A 440 -6.78 10.90 -10.59
C ALA A 440 -8.12 11.23 -9.90
N LYS A 441 -8.84 12.28 -10.35
CA LYS A 441 -10.16 12.67 -9.81
C LYS A 441 -11.27 11.67 -10.14
N ASN A 442 -11.35 11.20 -11.40
CA ASN A 442 -12.37 10.25 -11.85
C ASN A 442 -12.35 8.97 -11.02
N PHE A 443 -11.13 8.49 -10.80
CA PHE A 443 -10.86 7.27 -10.08
C PHE A 443 -11.34 7.30 -8.61
N VAL A 444 -11.30 8.46 -7.93
CA VAL A 444 -11.78 8.56 -6.52
C VAL A 444 -13.30 8.32 -6.42
N ILE A 445 -14.07 8.77 -7.42
CA ILE A 445 -15.52 8.53 -7.46
C ILE A 445 -15.81 7.06 -7.74
N ASP A 446 -15.04 6.44 -8.65
CA ASP A 446 -15.15 5.01 -8.96
C ASP A 446 -14.84 4.13 -7.73
N ASP A 447 -13.79 4.47 -6.97
CA ASP A 447 -13.46 3.82 -5.69
C ASP A 447 -14.61 3.93 -4.69
N LEU A 448 -15.16 5.14 -4.52
CA LEU A 448 -16.28 5.39 -3.61
C LEU A 448 -17.49 4.52 -3.98
N ARG A 449 -17.91 4.56 -5.25
CA ARG A 449 -19.05 3.77 -5.74
C ARG A 449 -18.83 2.27 -5.58
N THR A 450 -17.60 1.80 -5.81
CA THR A 450 -17.23 0.39 -5.60
C THR A 450 -17.45 -0.03 -4.16
N VAL A 451 -17.10 0.82 -3.20
CA VAL A 451 -17.26 0.54 -1.78
C VAL A 451 -18.72 0.66 -1.37
N GLU A 452 -19.44 1.70 -1.79
CA GLU A 452 -20.87 1.88 -1.53
C GLU A 452 -21.69 0.67 -1.97
N ALA A 453 -21.40 0.10 -3.15
CA ALA A 453 -22.09 -1.07 -3.68
C ALA A 453 -21.95 -2.34 -2.80
N LEU A 454 -21.01 -2.37 -1.85
CA LEU A 454 -20.85 -3.49 -0.93
C LEU A 454 -21.80 -3.39 0.27
N PHE A 455 -22.34 -2.22 0.58
CA PHE A 455 -23.16 -1.99 1.76
C PHE A 455 -24.64 -1.97 1.41
N ASP A 456 -25.43 -2.73 2.17
CA ASP A 456 -26.89 -2.69 2.11
C ASP A 456 -27.39 -1.62 3.10
N MET A 457 -27.08 -0.36 2.77
CA MET A 457 -27.30 0.80 3.64
C MET A 457 -27.70 2.00 2.79
N ASP A 458 -28.47 2.93 3.38
CA ASP A 458 -28.65 4.24 2.77
C ASP A 458 -27.27 4.89 2.52
N LYS A 459 -27.04 5.36 1.30
CA LYS A 459 -25.74 5.89 0.88
C LYS A 459 -25.40 7.18 1.64
N GLY A 460 -26.37 8.04 1.91
CA GLY A 460 -26.15 9.27 2.68
C GLY A 460 -25.62 8.94 4.07
N LYS A 461 -26.31 8.05 4.78
CA LYS A 461 -25.89 7.58 6.11
C LYS A 461 -24.52 6.87 6.08
N LEU A 462 -24.25 6.06 5.05
CA LEU A 462 -22.95 5.41 4.88
C LEU A 462 -21.83 6.44 4.68
N ARG A 463 -22.06 7.46 3.85
CA ARG A 463 -21.09 8.53 3.61
C ARG A 463 -20.79 9.32 4.87
N GLU A 464 -21.80 9.63 5.69
CA GLU A 464 -21.61 10.30 7.00
C GLU A 464 -20.68 9.47 7.92
N ILE A 465 -20.95 8.17 8.04
CA ILE A 465 -20.10 7.23 8.78
C ILE A 465 -18.68 7.25 8.20
N MET A 466 -18.56 7.19 6.87
CA MET A 466 -17.26 7.22 6.20
C MET A 466 -16.46 8.49 6.52
N VAL A 467 -17.07 9.67 6.45
CA VAL A 467 -16.41 10.95 6.78
C VAL A 467 -15.88 10.93 8.22
N CYS A 468 -16.71 10.53 9.18
CA CYS A 468 -16.33 10.48 10.60
C CYS A 468 -15.12 9.57 10.84
N TYR A 469 -15.12 8.36 10.26
CA TYR A 469 -14.06 7.38 10.50
C TYR A 469 -12.82 7.59 9.62
N LEU A 470 -12.95 8.15 8.41
CA LEU A 470 -11.79 8.48 7.57
C LEU A 470 -10.94 9.55 8.25
N MET A 471 -11.56 10.61 8.77
CA MET A 471 -10.84 11.68 9.49
C MET A 471 -10.16 11.17 10.75
N LYS A 472 -10.78 10.25 11.49
CA LYS A 472 -10.21 9.74 12.75
C LYS A 472 -9.17 8.63 12.55
N ASN A 473 -9.29 7.81 11.51
CA ASN A 473 -8.56 6.55 11.41
C ASN A 473 -7.58 6.44 10.25
N THR A 474 -7.30 7.53 9.52
CA THR A 474 -6.33 7.54 8.42
C THR A 474 -5.14 8.42 8.78
N VAL A 475 -3.94 7.84 8.78
CA VAL A 475 -2.70 8.53 9.16
C VAL A 475 -1.73 8.52 7.99
N PHE A 476 -1.14 9.68 7.70
CA PHE A 476 -0.04 9.84 6.76
C PHE A 476 1.23 10.18 7.54
N PRO A 477 2.06 9.17 7.89
CA PRO A 477 3.25 9.42 8.69
C PRO A 477 4.31 10.19 7.87
N MET A 478 4.98 11.11 8.55
CA MET A 478 6.23 11.73 8.06
C MET A 478 7.41 10.80 8.30
N ILE A 479 8.48 10.92 7.51
CA ILE A 479 9.72 10.16 7.70
C ILE A 479 10.28 10.47 9.08
N GLY A 480 10.58 9.42 9.85
CA GLY A 480 11.03 9.52 11.23
C GLY A 480 9.92 9.63 12.26
N GLU A 481 8.66 9.61 11.80
CA GLU A 481 7.54 9.67 12.72
C GLU A 481 7.35 8.35 13.46
N ARG A 482 7.12 8.49 14.76
CA ARG A 482 6.97 7.39 15.70
C ARG A 482 5.67 7.53 16.45
N PHE A 483 4.95 6.43 16.59
CA PHE A 483 3.72 6.34 17.37
C PHE A 483 3.75 5.09 18.23
N THR A 484 3.41 5.22 19.51
CA THR A 484 2.87 4.08 20.26
C THR A 484 1.54 3.65 19.63
N CYS A 485 1.11 2.40 19.84
CA CYS A 485 -0.20 1.98 19.37
C CYS A 485 -1.34 2.87 19.89
N ASP A 486 -1.26 3.38 21.12
CA ASP A 486 -2.26 4.27 21.69
C ASP A 486 -2.28 5.64 20.98
N GLU A 487 -1.11 6.25 20.79
CA GLU A 487 -0.96 7.50 20.04
C GLU A 487 -1.44 7.34 18.60
N LEU A 488 -1.12 6.20 17.98
CA LEU A 488 -1.58 5.90 16.62
C LEU A 488 -3.09 5.79 16.58
N MET A 489 -3.73 5.12 17.54
CA MET A 489 -5.19 5.04 17.61
C MET A 489 -5.83 6.41 17.85
N ALA A 490 -5.18 7.31 18.60
CA ALA A 490 -5.64 8.69 18.78
C ALA A 490 -5.35 9.62 17.58
N ALA A 491 -4.36 9.30 16.74
CA ALA A 491 -3.94 10.15 15.64
C ALA A 491 -4.97 10.18 14.49
N GLY A 492 -5.46 11.36 14.12
CA GLY A 492 -6.34 11.52 12.95
C GLY A 492 -5.60 11.95 11.69
N PHE A 493 -6.38 12.12 10.61
CA PHE A 493 -5.94 12.78 9.40
C PHE A 493 -5.69 14.26 9.68
N LYS A 494 -4.43 14.60 9.97
CA LYS A 494 -3.95 15.98 10.05
C LYS A 494 -3.63 16.45 8.63
N GLY A 495 -4.64 16.91 7.89
CA GLY A 495 -4.38 17.54 6.60
C GLY A 495 -3.48 18.75 6.82
N CYS A 496 -2.24 18.74 6.30
CA CYS A 496 -1.26 19.82 6.43
C CYS A 496 -1.96 21.19 6.33
N GLY A 497 -1.78 22.01 7.37
CA GLY A 497 -2.61 23.17 7.74
C GLY A 497 -2.62 24.37 6.79
N LYS A 498 -2.39 24.19 5.50
CA LYS A 498 -2.40 25.27 4.49
C LYS A 498 -3.52 25.21 3.45
N TYR A 499 -4.37 24.17 3.48
CA TYR A 499 -5.50 24.02 2.54
C TYR A 499 -6.87 24.09 3.22
N ALA A 500 -6.93 24.42 4.51
CA ALA A 500 -8.14 24.94 5.13
C ALA A 500 -8.33 26.36 4.59
N GLY A 501 -9.06 26.48 3.49
CA GLY A 501 -9.38 27.78 2.91
C GLY A 501 -10.05 28.66 3.96
N ASN A 502 -9.51 29.87 4.12
CA ASN A 502 -10.18 30.99 4.77
C ASN A 502 -11.58 31.17 4.17
N ARG A 503 -12.57 30.64 4.87
CA ARG A 503 -13.91 31.23 4.99
C ARG A 503 -14.25 31.25 6.47
N GLN A 504 -13.46 31.96 7.27
CA GLN A 504 -14.03 32.62 8.43
C GLN A 504 -14.76 33.86 7.91
N GLN A 505 -16.05 33.89 8.21
CA GLN A 505 -16.95 34.99 7.99
C GLN A 505 -16.31 36.29 8.47
N LYS A 506 -16.10 37.24 7.55
CA LYS A 506 -16.30 38.65 7.91
C LYS A 506 -17.79 38.83 8.09
N SER A 507 -18.25 38.74 9.33
CA SER A 507 -19.53 39.29 9.75
C SER A 507 -19.25 40.11 11.00
N ASP A 508 -19.20 41.42 10.77
CA ASP A 508 -19.77 42.47 11.60
C ASP A 508 -19.54 42.40 13.11
N VAL A 509 -18.63 43.23 13.59
CA VAL A 509 -18.89 44.04 14.79
C VAL A 509 -18.38 45.46 14.53
N SER A 510 -19.28 46.29 14.01
CA SER A 510 -19.30 47.72 14.27
C SER A 510 -20.23 47.95 15.46
N SER A 511 -19.68 48.46 16.56
CA SER A 511 -20.26 49.22 17.69
C SER A 511 -19.61 48.82 19.00
#